data_AF-K1ZWY9-F1
#
_entry.id   AF-K1ZWY9-F1
#
_cell.length_a   1.000
_cell.length_b   1.000
_cell.length_c   1.000
_cell.angle_alpha   90.00
_cell.angle_beta   90.00
_cell.angle_gamma   90.00
#
_symmetry.space_group_name_H-M   'P 1'
#
loop_
_entity.id
_entity.type
_entity.pdbx_description
1 polymer ?
#
loop_
_entity_poly.entity_id
_entity_poly.type
_entity_poly.pdbx_seq_one_letter_code
_entity_poly.pdbx_strand_id
1 'polypeptide(L)'
;MKTKSFKKYLESRLNKEEIATIKRQAQREIKIFKNLQTTIAEMTQEYMKENNIGFNELARIFSCSPSQLVKIQRAEANLTMSSIANILASMGKDLNDVFKKTS
;
A
#
# COMPACT_ATOMS: atom_id res chain seq x y z
N MET A 1 -21.12 -25.92 14.77
CA MET A 1 -21.92 -25.16 13.78
C MET A 1 -21.16 -25.11 12.46
N LYS A 2 -21.61 -25.84 11.42
CA LYS A 2 -21.03 -25.72 10.08
C LYS A 2 -21.48 -24.37 9.50
N THR A 3 -20.58 -23.42 9.43
CA THR A 3 -20.82 -22.10 8.82
C THR A 3 -21.39 -22.34 7.43
N LYS A 4 -22.65 -21.92 7.20
CA LYS A 4 -23.16 -21.72 5.85
C LYS A 4 -22.10 -20.87 5.16
N SER A 5 -21.44 -21.43 4.13
CA SER A 5 -20.38 -20.75 3.38
C SER A 5 -20.78 -19.29 3.16
N PHE A 6 -19.90 -18.35 3.51
CA PHE A 6 -20.16 -16.91 3.37
C PHE A 6 -20.72 -16.54 1.99
N LYS A 7 -20.32 -17.29 0.96
CA LYS A 7 -20.87 -17.22 -0.39
C LYS A 7 -22.38 -17.51 -0.46
N LYS A 8 -22.86 -18.59 0.18
CA LYS A 8 -24.29 -18.92 0.28
C LYS A 8 -25.08 -17.89 1.08
N TYR A 9 -24.45 -17.26 2.07
CA TYR A 9 -25.06 -16.15 2.82
C TYR A 9 -25.22 -14.90 1.94
N LEU A 10 -24.20 -14.53 1.16
CA LEU A 10 -24.29 -13.42 0.21
C LEU A 10 -25.34 -13.66 -0.88
N GLU A 11 -25.38 -14.86 -1.46
CA GLU A 11 -26.36 -15.25 -2.48
C GLU A 11 -27.81 -15.25 -1.96
N SER A 12 -28.02 -15.32 -0.64
CA SER A 12 -29.35 -15.20 -0.02
C SER A 12 -29.85 -13.76 0.16
N ARG A 13 -28.99 -12.76 0.00
CA ARG A 13 -29.31 -11.34 0.25
C ARG A 13 -29.03 -10.40 -0.92
N LEU A 14 -28.19 -10.83 -1.87
CA LEU A 14 -27.77 -10.04 -3.01
C LEU A 14 -27.93 -10.86 -4.29
N ASN A 15 -28.34 -10.20 -5.37
CA ASN A 15 -28.40 -10.83 -6.68
C ASN A 15 -26.97 -10.98 -7.27
N LYS A 16 -26.84 -11.81 -8.32
CA LYS A 16 -25.54 -12.11 -8.92
C LYS A 16 -24.82 -10.86 -9.47
N GLU A 17 -25.58 -9.87 -9.94
CA GLU A 17 -25.02 -8.62 -10.50
C GLU A 17 -24.47 -7.70 -9.41
N GLU A 18 -25.15 -7.59 -8.27
CA GLU A 18 -24.69 -6.86 -7.08
C GLU A 18 -23.39 -7.48 -6.54
N ILE A 19 -23.35 -8.81 -6.41
CA ILE A 19 -22.14 -9.54 -5.98
C ILE A 19 -20.99 -9.30 -6.95
N ALA A 20 -21.26 -9.33 -8.27
CA ALA A 20 -20.24 -9.07 -9.30
C ALA A 20 -19.74 -7.62 -9.27
N THR A 21 -20.61 -6.66 -8.95
CA THR A 21 -20.26 -5.24 -8.84
C THR A 21 -19.37 -4.99 -7.62
N ILE A 22 -19.75 -5.52 -6.45
CA ILE A 22 -18.95 -5.43 -5.22
C ILE A 22 -17.56 -6.04 -5.42
N LYS A 23 -17.49 -7.23 -6.05
CA LYS A 23 -16.20 -7.86 -6.36
C LYS A 23 -15.33 -7.02 -7.29
N ARG A 24 -15.92 -6.41 -8.32
CA ARG A 24 -15.21 -5.52 -9.24
C ARG A 24 -14.67 -4.27 -8.51
N GLN A 25 -15.46 -3.68 -7.62
CA GLN A 25 -15.02 -2.54 -6.79
C GLN A 25 -13.84 -2.95 -5.87
N ALA A 26 -13.99 -4.04 -5.12
CA ALA A 26 -12.93 -4.55 -4.25
C ALA A 26 -11.62 -4.86 -5.01
N GLN A 27 -11.72 -5.44 -6.20
CA GLN A 27 -10.54 -5.69 -7.05
C GLN A 27 -9.86 -4.38 -7.49
N ARG A 28 -10.62 -3.35 -7.83
CA ARG A 28 -10.07 -2.02 -8.16
C ARG A 28 -9.39 -1.40 -6.94
N GLU A 29 -10.02 -1.45 -5.77
CA GLU A 29 -9.44 -0.94 -4.52
C GLU A 29 -8.13 -1.65 -4.17
N ILE A 30 -8.10 -2.98 -4.21
CA ILE A 30 -6.88 -3.77 -3.98
C ILE A 30 -5.79 -3.37 -4.98
N LYS A 31 -6.15 -3.20 -6.26
CA LYS A 31 -5.20 -2.78 -7.28
C LYS A 31 -4.63 -1.39 -7.00
N ILE A 32 -5.48 -0.42 -6.65
CA ILE A 32 -5.06 0.95 -6.32
C ILE A 32 -4.14 0.93 -5.09
N PHE A 33 -4.53 0.19 -4.05
CA PHE A 33 -3.75 0.07 -2.83
C PHE A 33 -2.39 -0.59 -3.09
N LYS A 34 -2.34 -1.63 -3.93
CA LYS A 34 -1.08 -2.25 -4.34
C LYS A 34 -0.19 -1.30 -5.13
N ASN A 35 -0.75 -0.54 -6.06
CA ASN A 35 0.02 0.45 -6.80
C ASN A 35 0.65 1.48 -5.86
N LEU A 36 -0.09 1.97 -4.87
CA LEU A 36 0.43 2.89 -3.85
C LEU A 36 1.58 2.27 -3.06
N GLN A 37 1.43 1.01 -2.60
CA GLN A 37 2.50 0.29 -1.90
C GLN A 37 3.75 0.13 -2.77
N THR A 38 3.58 -0.18 -4.06
CA THR A 38 4.67 -0.32 -5.03
C THR A 38 5.39 1.00 -5.27
N THR A 39 4.67 2.10 -5.48
CA THR A 39 5.26 3.42 -5.68
C THR A 39 6.11 3.84 -4.48
N ILE A 40 5.60 3.67 -3.25
CA ILE A 40 6.40 3.97 -2.06
C ILE A 40 7.64 3.05 -1.99
N ALA A 41 7.50 1.75 -2.27
CA ALA A 41 8.64 0.84 -2.27
C ALA A 41 9.73 1.29 -3.25
N GLU A 42 9.37 1.64 -4.48
CA GLU A 42 10.28 2.15 -5.51
C GLU A 42 10.98 3.44 -5.06
N MET A 43 10.22 4.43 -4.56
CA MET A 43 10.79 5.68 -4.05
C MET A 43 11.80 5.45 -2.92
N THR A 44 11.53 4.50 -2.00
CA THR A 44 12.50 4.20 -0.93
C THR A 44 13.78 3.56 -1.47
N GLN A 45 13.70 2.75 -2.52
CA GLN A 45 14.88 2.16 -3.17
C GLN A 45 15.68 3.21 -3.95
N GLU A 46 15.00 4.12 -4.63
CA GLU A 46 15.63 5.25 -5.32
C GLU A 46 16.34 6.17 -4.33
N TYR A 47 15.67 6.54 -3.23
CA TYR A 47 16.27 7.35 -2.18
C TYR A 47 17.54 6.71 -1.59
N MET A 48 17.56 5.38 -1.39
CA MET A 48 18.77 4.68 -0.95
C MET A 48 19.91 4.80 -1.96
N LYS A 49 19.62 4.65 -3.25
CA LYS A 49 20.62 4.74 -4.32
C LYS A 49 21.16 6.17 -4.46
N GLU A 50 20.27 7.17 -4.48
CA GLU A 50 20.62 8.58 -4.64
C GLU A 50 21.50 9.10 -3.49
N ASN A 51 21.22 8.64 -2.27
CA ASN A 51 21.96 9.08 -1.08
C ASN A 51 23.08 8.13 -0.67
N ASN A 52 23.28 7.02 -1.40
CA ASN A 52 24.25 5.96 -1.08
C ASN A 52 24.14 5.43 0.37
N ILE A 53 22.91 5.23 0.84
CA ILE A 53 22.62 4.76 2.21
C ILE A 53 22.18 3.31 2.24
N GLY A 54 22.53 2.62 3.33
CA GLY A 54 22.15 1.24 3.57
C GLY A 54 20.78 1.08 4.22
N PHE A 55 20.31 -0.17 4.26
CA PHE A 55 19.00 -0.52 4.83
C PHE A 55 18.82 -0.07 6.30
N ASN A 56 19.84 -0.27 7.14
CA ASN A 56 19.77 0.09 8.55
C ASN A 56 19.72 1.59 8.78
N GLU A 57 20.34 2.37 7.89
CA GLU A 57 20.32 3.82 7.94
C GLU A 57 18.95 4.35 7.51
N LEU A 58 18.38 3.79 6.44
CA LEU A 58 17.02 4.10 6.02
C LEU A 58 15.99 3.81 7.13
N ALA A 59 16.14 2.70 7.85
CA ALA A 59 15.26 2.36 8.97
C ALA A 59 15.29 3.43 10.08
N ARG A 60 16.47 4.00 10.35
CA ARG A 60 16.63 5.10 11.31
C ARG A 60 15.99 6.39 10.79
N ILE A 61 16.23 6.74 9.53
CA ILE A 61 15.66 7.94 8.88
C ILE A 61 14.12 7.90 8.96
N PHE A 62 13.50 6.78 8.62
CA PHE A 62 12.05 6.61 8.69
C PHE A 62 11.52 6.30 10.09
N SER A 63 12.40 6.24 11.10
CA SER A 63 12.02 5.90 12.48
C SER A 63 11.15 4.63 12.58
N CYS A 64 11.48 3.61 11.79
CA CYS A 64 10.69 2.38 11.69
C CYS A 64 11.55 1.14 11.99
N SER A 65 10.89 0.03 12.34
CA SER A 65 11.61 -1.21 12.60
C SER A 65 12.14 -1.83 11.30
N PRO A 66 13.26 -2.59 11.34
CA PRO A 66 13.74 -3.37 10.20
C PRO A 66 12.65 -4.24 9.56
N SER A 67 11.81 -4.89 10.36
CA SER A 67 10.72 -5.73 9.84
C SER A 67 9.65 -4.93 9.12
N GLN A 68 9.36 -3.70 9.56
CA GLN A 68 8.47 -2.80 8.86
C GLN A 68 9.09 -2.31 7.55
N LEU A 69 10.38 -1.95 7.56
CA LEU A 69 11.08 -1.50 6.35
C LEU A 69 11.14 -2.59 5.28
N VAL A 70 11.35 -3.86 5.65
CA VAL A 70 11.27 -5.00 4.72
C VAL A 70 9.89 -5.06 4.04
N LYS A 71 8.81 -4.90 4.81
CA LYS A 71 7.45 -4.90 4.25
C LYS A 71 7.22 -3.71 3.31
N ILE A 72 7.79 -2.55 3.63
CA ILE A 72 7.71 -1.37 2.76
C ILE A 72 8.42 -1.67 1.43
N GLN A 73 9.66 -2.13 1.47
CA GLN A 73 10.44 -2.43 0.26
C GLN A 73 9.86 -3.57 -0.59
N ARG A 74 9.07 -4.47 0.00
CA ARG A 74 8.34 -5.54 -0.71
C ARG A 74 6.96 -5.12 -1.21
N ALA A 75 6.54 -3.87 -1.01
CA ALA A 75 5.17 -3.42 -1.32
C ALA A 75 4.08 -4.25 -0.60
N GLU A 76 4.36 -4.66 0.63
CA GLU A 76 3.47 -5.46 1.49
C GLU A 76 3.03 -4.70 2.76
N ALA A 77 3.62 -3.53 3.03
CA ALA A 77 3.32 -2.75 4.22
C ALA A 77 1.94 -2.07 4.13
N ASN A 78 1.07 -2.34 5.11
CA ASN A 78 -0.18 -1.60 5.27
C ASN A 78 0.13 -0.21 5.82
N LEU A 79 0.36 0.75 4.92
CA LEU A 79 0.73 2.10 5.25
C LEU A 79 -0.52 2.94 5.53
N THR A 80 -0.51 3.66 6.65
CA THR A 80 -1.49 4.70 6.93
C THR A 80 -1.11 6.00 6.20
N MET A 81 -2.05 6.92 6.04
CA MET A 81 -1.75 8.25 5.49
C MET A 81 -0.66 8.97 6.29
N SER A 82 -0.67 8.85 7.62
CA SER A 82 0.36 9.42 8.48
C SER A 82 1.73 8.79 8.25
N SER A 83 1.78 7.48 8.01
CA SER A 83 3.03 6.78 7.68
C SER A 83 3.60 7.24 6.34
N ILE A 84 2.74 7.42 5.33
CA ILE A 84 3.14 7.93 4.01
C ILE A 84 3.70 9.35 4.16
N ALA A 85 2.98 10.24 4.86
CA ALA A 85 3.43 11.60 5.08
C ALA A 85 4.80 11.66 5.79
N ASN A 86 5.01 10.83 6.81
CA ASN A 86 6.29 10.74 7.50
C ASN A 86 7.43 10.27 6.58
N ILE A 87 7.20 9.23 5.78
CA ILE A 87 8.19 8.70 4.82
C ILE A 87 8.55 9.77 3.79
N LEU A 88 7.56 10.44 3.20
CA LEU A 88 7.78 11.50 2.21
C LEU A 88 8.54 12.69 2.80
N ALA A 89 8.14 13.17 3.98
CA ALA A 89 8.83 14.24 4.68
C ALA A 89 10.30 13.87 4.97
N SER A 90 10.56 12.63 5.37
CA SER A 90 11.92 12.13 5.63
C SER A 90 12.80 12.07 4.37
N MET A 91 12.19 11.87 3.20
CA MET A 91 12.88 11.90 1.90
C MET A 91 12.95 13.30 1.28
N GLY A 92 12.30 14.30 1.88
CA GLY A 92 12.14 15.63 1.28
C GLY A 92 11.29 15.64 0.00
N LYS A 93 10.35 14.69 -0.13
CA LYS A 93 9.44 14.54 -1.28
C LYS A 93 8.06 15.13 -0.98
N ASP A 94 7.37 15.57 -2.03
CA ASP A 94 6.00 16.07 -1.97
C ASP A 94 4.99 14.95 -2.29
N LEU A 95 3.72 15.15 -1.91
CA LEU A 95 2.64 14.24 -2.23
C LEU A 95 2.48 14.03 -3.75
N ASN A 96 2.76 15.05 -4.55
CA ASN A 96 2.71 14.98 -6.01
C ASN A 96 3.75 14.03 -6.62
N ASP A 97 4.82 13.70 -5.88
CA ASP A 97 5.81 12.70 -6.32
C ASP A 97 5.22 11.28 -6.26
N VAL A 98 4.25 11.05 -5.36
CA VAL A 98 3.52 9.77 -5.26
C VAL A 98 2.35 9.73 -6.23
N PHE A 99 1.56 10.81 -6.26
CA PHE A 99 0.37 10.91 -7.09
C PHE A 99 0.71 11.74 -8.31
N LYS A 100 1.11 11.08 -9.41
CA LYS A 100 1.34 11.76 -10.70
C LYS A 100 0.10 12.59 -11.04
N LYS A 101 0.29 13.91 -11.14
CA LYS A 101 -0.73 14.85 -11.58
C LYS A 101 -1.15 14.45 -13.00
N THR A 102 -2.37 13.98 -13.16
CA THR A 102 -2.98 13.87 -14.49
C THR A 102 -3.23 15.31 -14.93
N SER A 103 -2.30 15.85 -15.71
CA SER A 103 -2.51 17.12 -16.43
C SER A 103 -3.30 16.83 -17.70
#